data_AF-A0A7C7WFG4-F1
#
_entry.id   AF-A0A7C7WFG4-F1
#
_cell.length_a   1.000
_cell.length_b   1.000
_cell.length_c   1.000
_cell.angle_alpha   90.00
_cell.angle_beta   90.00
_cell.angle_gamma   90.00
#
_symmetry.space_group_name_H-M   'P 1'
#
loop_
_entity.id
_entity.type
_entity.pdbx_description
1 polymer ?
#
loop_
_entity_poly.entity_id
_entity_poly.type
_entity_poly.pdbx_seq_one_letter_code
_entity_poly.pdbx_strand_id
1 'polypeptide(L)'
;MSTRAYAFCTAAGLAVMAMYSAETEPTVATFVPGWRSYDWPSPDGFGGTHHSPLSDITAETVEFLEVAWTYRMGDVHSRSQGMAGTAFEATPIMVDEVVYFATPYSRAIALDAETGQELWAFDPALDRTDRFQTGGRQ
;
A
#
# COMPACT_ATOMS: atom_id res chain seq x y z
N MET A 1 -8.20 -84.17 -2.44
CA MET A 1 -9.25 -83.44 -1.69
C MET A 1 -8.67 -82.10 -1.28
N SER A 2 -9.13 -80.90 -1.60
CA SER A 2 -10.18 -80.37 -2.47
C SER A 2 -9.70 -78.96 -2.86
N THR A 3 -9.72 -78.65 -4.15
CA THR A 3 -9.42 -77.36 -4.75
C THR A 3 -10.45 -76.30 -4.35
N ARG A 4 -10.01 -75.04 -4.13
CA ARG A 4 -10.72 -73.83 -4.56
C ARG A 4 -9.84 -72.59 -4.44
N ALA A 5 -9.78 -71.83 -5.52
CA ALA A 5 -8.96 -70.65 -5.71
C ALA A 5 -9.84 -69.40 -5.95
N TYR A 6 -9.25 -68.24 -5.62
CA TYR A 6 -9.52 -66.84 -6.00
C TYR A 6 -10.83 -66.13 -5.59
N ALA A 7 -10.65 -65.03 -4.83
CA ALA A 7 -11.25 -63.72 -5.15
C ALA A 7 -10.32 -62.61 -4.63
N PHE A 8 -9.75 -61.83 -5.55
CA PHE A 8 -9.05 -60.57 -5.28
C PHE A 8 -10.06 -59.51 -4.81
N CYS A 9 -9.75 -58.78 -3.74
CA CYS A 9 -10.37 -57.48 -3.47
C CYS A 9 -9.37 -56.59 -2.73
N THR A 10 -8.63 -55.79 -3.51
CA THR A 10 -7.76 -54.71 -3.04
C THR A 10 -8.61 -53.53 -2.58
N ALA A 11 -8.31 -52.99 -1.39
CA ALA A 11 -8.55 -51.58 -1.10
C ALA A 11 -7.49 -51.10 -0.09
N ALA A 12 -6.54 -50.34 -0.60
CA ALA A 12 -5.52 -49.64 0.19
C ALA A 12 -6.18 -48.47 0.94
N GLY A 13 -6.12 -48.50 2.27
CA GLY A 13 -6.47 -47.35 3.10
C GLY A 13 -5.28 -46.40 3.17
N LEU A 14 -5.27 -45.38 2.33
CA LEU A 14 -4.34 -44.25 2.46
C LEU A 14 -4.76 -43.40 3.66
N ALA A 15 -3.88 -43.34 4.66
CA ALA A 15 -3.96 -42.34 5.71
C ALA A 15 -3.76 -40.96 5.08
N VAL A 16 -4.80 -40.12 5.09
CA VAL A 16 -4.68 -38.70 4.75
C VAL A 16 -3.93 -38.04 5.90
N MET A 17 -2.61 -37.96 5.76
CA MET A 17 -1.78 -37.11 6.61
C MET A 17 -2.10 -35.68 6.21
N ALA A 18 -2.86 -34.97 7.04
CA ALA A 18 -3.12 -33.54 6.87
C ALA A 18 -1.77 -32.82 6.87
N MET A 19 -1.30 -32.40 5.69
CA MET A 19 -0.25 -31.41 5.57
C MET A 19 -0.81 -30.13 6.16
N TYR A 20 -0.42 -29.84 7.41
CA TYR A 20 -0.51 -28.50 7.96
C TYR A 20 0.43 -27.64 7.11
N SER A 21 -0.13 -26.87 6.17
CA SER A 21 0.60 -25.77 5.57
C SER A 21 0.99 -24.84 6.71
N ALA A 22 2.26 -24.89 7.11
CA ALA A 22 2.85 -23.78 7.83
C ALA A 22 2.93 -22.65 6.80
N GLU A 23 1.91 -21.79 6.76
CA GLU A 23 2.04 -20.47 6.19
C GLU A 23 3.15 -19.80 7.01
N THR A 24 4.34 -19.74 6.42
CA THR A 24 5.43 -18.95 6.98
C THR A 24 4.99 -17.50 6.88
N GLU A 25 4.45 -16.97 7.97
CA GLU A 25 4.29 -15.53 8.18
C GLU A 25 5.59 -14.86 7.72
N PRO A 26 5.55 -13.93 6.74
CA PRO A 26 6.76 -13.30 6.26
C PRO A 26 7.44 -12.64 7.47
N THR A 27 8.65 -13.08 7.78
CA THR A 27 9.42 -12.48 8.86
C THR A 27 9.82 -11.08 8.38
N VAL A 28 9.01 -10.09 8.75
CA VAL A 28 9.27 -8.69 8.43
C VAL A 28 10.59 -8.32 9.09
N ALA A 29 11.63 -8.16 8.28
CA ALA A 29 12.92 -7.73 8.77
C ALA A 29 12.79 -6.31 9.34
N THR A 30 13.22 -6.09 10.58
CA THR A 30 13.29 -4.73 11.12
C THR A 30 14.57 -4.08 10.60
N PHE A 31 14.43 -3.12 9.68
CA PHE A 31 15.57 -2.36 9.15
C PHE A 31 16.04 -1.28 10.14
N VAL A 32 15.11 -0.74 10.93
CA VAL A 32 15.35 0.19 12.04
C VAL A 32 14.55 -0.30 13.26
N PRO A 33 15.11 -0.29 14.49
CA PRO A 33 14.37 -0.70 15.67
C PRO A 33 13.05 0.06 15.81
N GLY A 34 11.93 -0.68 15.91
CA GLY A 34 10.59 -0.11 16.04
C GLY A 34 9.85 0.12 14.72
N TRP A 35 10.47 -0.13 13.57
CA TRP A 35 9.84 0.03 12.25
C TRP A 35 9.99 -1.22 11.38
N ARG A 36 8.97 -1.50 10.57
CA ARG A 36 9.01 -2.56 9.57
C ARG A 36 9.87 -2.13 8.38
N SER A 37 10.54 -3.07 7.71
CA SER A 37 11.38 -2.77 6.54
C SER A 37 10.66 -2.05 5.40
N TYR A 38 9.34 -2.23 5.32
CA TYR A 38 8.49 -1.61 4.31
C TYR A 38 7.87 -0.28 4.74
N ASP A 39 8.00 0.12 6.01
CA ASP A 39 7.49 1.42 6.43
C ASP A 39 8.31 2.55 5.78
N TRP A 40 7.68 3.70 5.62
CA TRP A 40 8.25 4.96 5.15
C TRP A 40 7.78 6.10 6.08
N PRO A 41 8.36 6.22 7.29
CA PRO A 41 7.79 7.03 8.37
C PRO A 41 7.98 8.54 8.23
N SER A 42 8.76 8.99 7.24
CA SER A 42 9.00 10.41 6.96
C SER A 42 9.06 10.64 5.46
N PRO A 43 8.86 11.87 4.96
CA PRO A 43 8.99 12.18 3.52
C PRO A 43 10.30 11.66 2.89
N ASP A 44 11.38 11.63 3.68
CA ASP A 44 12.71 11.26 3.23
C ASP A 44 13.08 9.78 3.53
N GLY A 45 12.10 8.99 3.98
CA GLY A 45 12.23 7.58 4.34
C GLY A 45 12.98 7.38 5.65
N PHE A 46 13.66 6.24 5.77
CA PHE A 46 14.53 5.96 6.91
C PHE A 46 15.84 6.75 6.81
N GLY A 47 16.10 7.62 7.78
CA GLY A 47 17.38 8.32 7.90
C GLY A 47 17.65 9.40 6.86
N GLY A 48 16.65 9.83 6.08
CA GLY A 48 16.76 11.01 5.22
C GLY A 48 17.42 10.79 3.86
N THR A 49 17.51 9.55 3.40
CA THR A 49 18.29 9.18 2.20
C THR A 49 17.45 8.91 0.97
N HIS A 50 16.12 8.89 1.10
CA HIS A 50 15.20 8.40 0.07
C HIS A 50 15.55 6.99 -0.46
N HIS A 51 16.16 6.15 0.37
CA HIS A 51 16.53 4.78 0.01
C HIS A 51 15.61 3.76 0.70
N SER A 52 15.05 2.83 -0.09
CA SER A 52 14.30 1.67 0.41
C SER A 52 15.17 0.41 0.38
N PRO A 53 15.17 -0.42 1.43
CA PRO A 53 15.86 -1.71 1.42
C PRO A 53 15.07 -2.83 0.70
N LEU A 54 13.82 -2.58 0.27
CA LEU A 54 12.98 -3.57 -0.42
C LEU A 54 13.56 -3.93 -1.79
N SER A 55 13.41 -5.19 -2.18
CA SER A 55 14.00 -5.73 -3.41
C SER A 55 13.04 -6.57 -4.24
N ASP A 56 11.73 -6.49 -3.98
CA ASP A 56 10.70 -7.18 -4.78
C ASP A 56 10.63 -6.64 -6.22
N ILE A 57 10.89 -5.33 -6.36
CA ILE A 57 10.99 -4.63 -7.66
C ILE A 57 12.46 -4.38 -7.96
N THR A 58 12.95 -4.97 -9.05
CA THR A 58 14.33 -4.84 -9.51
C THR A 58 14.37 -4.40 -10.97
N ALA A 59 15.57 -4.19 -11.52
CA ALA A 59 15.75 -3.87 -12.94
C ALA A 59 15.21 -4.98 -13.87
N GLU A 60 15.14 -6.21 -13.38
CA GLU A 60 14.63 -7.39 -14.09
C GLU A 60 13.12 -7.58 -13.95
N THR A 61 12.48 -7.08 -12.88
CA THR A 61 11.04 -7.31 -12.62
C THR A 61 10.17 -6.08 -12.85
N VAL A 62 10.76 -4.88 -12.99
CA VAL A 62 10.04 -3.61 -13.18
C VAL A 62 9.11 -3.62 -14.41
N GLU A 63 9.42 -4.43 -15.43
CA GLU A 63 8.58 -4.53 -16.63
C GLU A 63 7.21 -5.16 -16.39
N PHE A 64 7.03 -5.87 -15.27
CA PHE A 64 5.77 -6.53 -14.92
C PHE A 64 4.86 -5.68 -14.03
N LEU A 65 5.24 -4.43 -13.72
CA LEU A 65 4.43 -3.57 -12.87
C LEU A 65 3.12 -3.17 -13.54
N GLU A 66 2.06 -3.26 -12.77
CA GLU A 66 0.74 -2.74 -13.12
C GLU A 66 0.23 -1.80 -12.02
N VAL A 67 -0.74 -0.96 -12.39
CA VAL A 67 -1.40 -0.07 -11.43
C VAL A 67 -2.26 -0.92 -10.50
N ALA A 68 -1.85 -1.03 -9.24
CA ALA A 68 -2.64 -1.73 -8.21
C ALA A 68 -3.96 -0.99 -7.91
N TRP A 69 -3.89 0.34 -7.72
CA TRP A 69 -5.06 1.18 -7.46
C TRP A 69 -4.82 2.64 -7.85
N THR A 70 -5.88 3.43 -7.88
CA THR A 70 -5.81 4.89 -8.09
C THR A 70 -6.79 5.59 -7.16
N TYR A 71 -6.29 6.55 -6.39
CA TYR A 71 -7.12 7.42 -5.55
C TYR A 71 -7.33 8.79 -6.22
N ARG A 72 -8.58 9.26 -6.24
CA ARG A 72 -8.96 10.56 -6.79
C ARG A 72 -9.26 11.51 -5.65
N MET A 73 -8.31 12.39 -5.33
CA MET A 73 -8.47 13.37 -4.24
C MET A 73 -9.70 14.28 -4.43
N GLY A 74 -10.05 14.63 -5.67
CA GLY A 74 -11.12 15.59 -5.94
C GLY A 74 -10.71 17.06 -5.79
N ASP A 75 -9.42 17.33 -5.52
CA ASP A 75 -8.82 18.66 -5.56
C ASP A 75 -8.55 19.04 -7.01
N VAL A 76 -9.64 19.20 -7.77
CA VAL A 76 -9.59 19.61 -9.17
C VAL A 76 -9.81 21.11 -9.30
N HIS A 77 -8.94 21.75 -10.05
CA HIS A 77 -9.09 23.13 -10.49
C HIS A 77 -10.38 23.29 -11.31
N SER A 78 -11.16 24.35 -11.04
CA SER A 78 -12.17 24.85 -11.97
C SER A 78 -11.89 26.30 -12.31
N ARG A 79 -11.43 26.54 -13.55
CA ARG A 79 -11.14 27.89 -14.06
C ARG A 79 -12.38 28.79 -14.09
N SER A 80 -13.57 28.19 -14.13
CA SER A 80 -14.85 28.93 -14.08
C SER A 80 -15.22 29.41 -12.68
N GLN A 81 -14.60 28.86 -11.62
CA GLN A 81 -14.90 29.18 -10.22
C GLN A 81 -13.88 30.16 -9.60
N GLY A 82 -12.95 30.71 -10.39
CA GLY A 82 -11.94 31.66 -9.90
C GLY A 82 -10.94 31.08 -8.91
N MET A 83 -10.82 29.75 -8.83
CA MET A 83 -9.95 29.06 -7.88
C MET A 83 -8.48 29.07 -8.35
N ALA A 84 -7.55 29.22 -7.40
CA ALA A 84 -6.12 29.09 -7.64
C ALA A 84 -5.76 27.72 -8.25
N GLY A 85 -4.66 27.65 -9.00
CA GLY A 85 -4.16 26.37 -9.51
C GLY A 85 -3.70 25.46 -8.37
N THR A 86 -4.03 24.18 -8.44
CA THR A 86 -3.61 23.18 -7.45
C THR A 86 -2.49 22.31 -8.02
N ALA A 87 -1.39 22.15 -7.28
CA ALA A 87 -0.33 21.20 -7.58
C ALA A 87 -0.17 20.23 -6.41
N PHE A 88 -0.07 18.94 -6.71
CA PHE A 88 0.18 17.91 -5.71
C PHE A 88 1.69 17.73 -5.55
N GLU A 89 2.22 18.16 -4.42
CA GLU A 89 3.66 18.17 -4.12
C GLU A 89 4.01 17.32 -2.89
N ALA A 90 3.02 16.67 -2.28
CA ALA A 90 3.26 15.86 -1.10
C ALA A 90 4.07 14.59 -1.44
N THR A 91 5.03 14.27 -0.59
CA THR A 91 5.65 12.93 -0.53
C THR A 91 4.90 12.13 0.53
N PRO A 92 4.14 11.09 0.15
CA PRO A 92 3.40 10.30 1.11
C PRO A 92 4.32 9.62 2.13
N ILE A 93 3.80 9.43 3.34
CA ILE A 93 4.40 8.53 4.33
C ILE A 93 3.56 7.27 4.41
N MET A 94 4.17 6.14 4.76
CA MET A 94 3.47 4.88 4.95
C MET A 94 3.94 4.24 6.26
N VAL A 95 3.00 3.94 7.15
CA VAL A 95 3.28 3.33 8.45
C VAL A 95 2.13 2.41 8.79
N ASP A 96 2.44 1.20 9.26
CA ASP A 96 1.43 0.24 9.67
C ASP A 96 0.38 0.00 8.57
N GLU A 97 0.85 -0.13 7.32
CA GLU A 97 0.01 -0.43 6.14
C GLU A 97 -0.99 0.67 5.80
N VAL A 98 -0.80 1.88 6.34
CA VAL A 98 -1.60 3.06 6.02
C VAL A 98 -0.73 4.11 5.33
N VAL A 99 -1.19 4.58 4.18
CA VAL A 99 -0.58 5.68 3.42
C VAL A 99 -1.20 7.00 3.85
N TYR A 100 -0.39 7.99 4.21
CA TYR A 100 -0.83 9.32 4.59
C TYR A 100 -0.23 10.38 3.66
N PHE A 101 -1.04 11.35 3.25
CA PHE A 101 -0.55 12.50 2.49
C PHE A 101 -1.44 13.74 2.67
N ALA A 102 -0.85 14.90 2.41
CA ALA A 102 -1.56 16.17 2.37
C ALA A 102 -1.96 16.53 0.93
N THR A 103 -3.14 17.11 0.77
CA THR A 103 -3.62 17.57 -0.53
C THR A 103 -3.30 19.06 -0.75
N PRO A 104 -3.43 19.59 -1.98
CA PRO A 104 -3.17 21.01 -2.25
C PRO A 104 -4.05 21.97 -1.42
N TYR A 105 -5.26 21.55 -1.01
CA TYR A 105 -6.12 22.30 -0.10
C TYR A 105 -5.89 21.98 1.38
N SER A 106 -4.68 21.52 1.74
CA SER A 106 -4.29 21.19 3.12
C SER A 106 -5.19 20.15 3.80
N ARG A 107 -5.89 19.31 3.04
CA ARG A 107 -6.58 18.16 3.61
C ARG A 107 -5.57 17.08 3.95
N ALA A 108 -5.75 16.38 5.06
CA ALA A 108 -4.97 15.19 5.39
C ALA A 108 -5.80 13.96 5.06
N ILE A 109 -5.21 13.04 4.30
CA ILE A 109 -5.88 11.80 3.85
C ILE A 109 -5.09 10.61 4.39
N ALA A 110 -5.81 9.58 4.84
CA ALA A 110 -5.26 8.26 5.15
C ALA A 110 -5.94 7.19 4.28
N LEU A 111 -5.13 6.38 3.61
CA LEU A 111 -5.59 5.28 2.77
C LEU A 111 -5.04 3.95 3.28
N ASP A 112 -5.84 2.90 3.15
CA ASP A 112 -5.36 1.52 3.22
C ASP A 112 -4.36 1.27 2.07
N ALA A 113 -3.14 0.81 2.38
CA ALA A 113 -2.06 0.71 1.40
C ALA A 113 -2.31 -0.39 0.35
N GLU A 114 -3.01 -1.46 0.73
CA GLU A 114 -3.28 -2.60 -0.16
C GLU A 114 -4.39 -2.27 -1.16
N THR A 115 -5.48 -1.70 -0.67
CA THR A 115 -6.70 -1.49 -1.46
C THR A 115 -6.82 -0.08 -2.04
N GLY A 116 -6.11 0.90 -1.47
CA GLY A 116 -6.27 2.32 -1.78
C GLY A 116 -7.57 2.92 -1.25
N GLN A 117 -8.30 2.22 -0.38
CA GLN A 117 -9.53 2.71 0.24
C GLN A 117 -9.23 3.83 1.23
N GLU A 118 -10.00 4.93 1.16
CA GLU A 118 -9.93 5.99 2.16
C GLU A 118 -10.41 5.48 3.53
N LEU A 119 -9.52 5.52 4.51
CA LEU A 119 -9.82 5.22 5.92
C LEU A 119 -10.44 6.44 6.60
N TRP A 120 -9.85 7.61 6.36
CA TRP A 120 -10.36 8.90 6.84
C TRP A 120 -9.77 10.07 6.05
N ALA A 121 -10.47 11.20 6.14
CA ALA A 121 -10.01 12.49 5.66
C ALA A 121 -10.29 13.58 6.69
N PHE A 122 -9.34 14.51 6.84
CA PHE A 122 -9.49 15.74 7.60
C PHE A 122 -9.46 16.94 6.65
N ASP A 123 -10.48 17.80 6.70
CA ASP A 123 -10.55 19.04 5.93
C ASP A 123 -10.51 20.25 6.88
N PRO A 124 -9.47 21.11 6.79
CA PRO A 124 -9.40 22.33 7.59
C PRO A 124 -10.37 23.44 7.16
N ALA A 125 -11.18 23.23 6.10
CA ALA A 125 -12.18 24.15 5.58
C ALA A 125 -11.61 25.53 5.18
N LEU A 126 -10.50 25.52 4.44
CA LEU A 126 -9.85 26.73 3.94
C LEU A 126 -10.74 27.49 2.94
N ASP A 127 -10.64 28.82 2.95
CA ASP A 127 -11.22 29.66 1.91
C ASP A 127 -10.42 29.48 0.61
N ARG A 128 -11.04 28.79 -0.36
CA ARG A 128 -10.42 28.44 -1.65
C ARG A 128 -10.45 29.60 -2.65
N THR A 129 -11.05 30.72 -2.27
CA THR A 129 -11.08 31.97 -3.06
C THR A 129 -10.03 32.97 -2.59
N ASP A 130 -9.37 32.70 -1.46
CA ASP A 130 -8.33 33.56 -0.94
C ASP A 130 -7.02 33.41 -1.73
N ARG A 131 -6.72 34.46 -2.49
CA ARG A 131 -5.50 34.65 -3.30
C ARG A 131 -4.21 34.78 -2.50
N PHE A 132 -4.25 34.89 -1.16
CA PHE A 132 -3.03 34.88 -0.33
C PHE A 132 -2.33 33.52 -0.30
N GLN A 133 -2.99 32.45 -0.76
CA GLN A 133 -2.32 31.18 -1.07
C GLN A 133 -1.55 31.21 -2.41
N THR A 134 -1.75 32.24 -3.24
CA THR A 134 -1.13 32.39 -4.56
C THR A 134 -0.11 33.54 -4.56
N GLY A 135 0.97 33.40 -3.78
CA GLY A 135 2.23 34.11 -4.03
C GLY A 135 2.18 35.65 -4.24
N GLY A 136 1.32 36.37 -3.52
CA GLY A 136 1.26 37.83 -3.55
C GLY A 136 2.21 38.45 -2.53
N ARG A 137 3.35 38.96 -3.01
CA ARG A 137 4.34 39.73 -2.23
C ARG A 137 3.66 40.88 -1.46
N GLN A 138 4.03 41.03 -0.18
CA GLN A 138 3.96 42.33 0.50
C GLN A 138 4.90 43.34 -0.16
#